data_AF-A0A2E2JJ30-F1
#
_entry.id   AF-A0A2E2JJ30-F1
#
_cell.length_a   1.000
_cell.length_b   1.000
_cell.length_c   1.000
_cell.angle_alpha   90.00
_cell.angle_beta   90.00
_cell.angle_gamma   90.00
#
_symmetry.space_group_name_H-M   'P 1'
#
loop_
_entity.id
_entity.type
_entity.pdbx_description
1 polymer ?
#
loop_
_entity_poly.entity_id
_entity_poly.type
_entity_poly.pdbx_seq_one_letter_code
_entity_poly.pdbx_strand_id
1 'polypeptide(L)'
;MNVTGVGATSATAAQNGISAATQQTGMDYDAFLKLLVAEMSNQDPLNPTDSTEYVAQFASFSSVEQAIQTNKKLDSMMTVSALTQANSLIGQTATSADGSLSGKVAAVRAVNGVVEAILESGDSLPLISGTTVG
;
A
#
# COMPACT_ATOMS: atom_id res chain seq x y z
N MET A 1 31.00 -43.22 15.32
CA MET A 1 32.06 -42.83 16.27
C MET A 1 32.82 -41.65 15.68
N ASN A 2 32.85 -40.57 16.45
CA ASN A 2 33.71 -39.38 16.46
C ASN A 2 34.74 -39.15 15.33
N VAL A 3 34.60 -38.01 14.64
CA VAL A 3 35.75 -37.23 14.14
C VAL A 3 35.64 -35.80 14.68
N THR A 4 36.26 -35.58 15.84
CA THR A 4 36.64 -34.26 16.34
C THR A 4 37.94 -33.82 15.65
N GLY A 5 37.88 -32.74 14.90
CA GLY A 5 39.02 -31.90 14.56
C GLY A 5 38.86 -30.56 15.29
N VAL A 6 39.80 -30.30 16.21
CA VAL A 6 39.84 -29.15 17.12
C VAL A 6 40.67 -28.00 16.53
N GLY A 7 40.25 -26.77 16.81
CA GLY A 7 41.09 -25.55 16.88
C GLY A 7 40.81 -24.54 15.76
N ALA A 8 40.64 -23.23 16.00
CA ALA A 8 40.64 -22.43 17.22
C ALA A 8 40.01 -21.04 16.90
N THR A 9 39.78 -20.27 17.97
CA THR A 9 39.71 -18.79 18.05
C THR A 9 38.49 -18.01 17.50
N SER A 10 37.68 -17.57 18.46
CA SER A 10 37.37 -16.16 18.78
C SER A 10 36.57 -15.29 17.80
N ALA A 11 35.42 -14.83 18.31
CA ALA A 11 35.00 -13.42 18.44
C ALA A 11 33.64 -13.08 17.82
N THR A 12 32.78 -12.45 18.65
CA THR A 12 31.76 -11.42 18.30
C THR A 12 30.60 -11.87 17.39
N ALA A 13 29.38 -11.36 17.46
CA ALA A 13 28.76 -10.29 18.20
C ALA A 13 27.23 -10.54 18.16
N ALA A 14 26.50 -9.86 19.04
CA ALA A 14 25.06 -9.81 19.07
C ALA A 14 24.43 -9.49 17.69
N GLN A 15 23.67 -10.45 17.15
CA GLN A 15 22.66 -10.20 16.13
C GLN A 15 21.31 -10.50 16.78
N ASN A 16 20.67 -9.47 17.33
CA ASN A 16 19.24 -9.49 17.64
C ASN A 16 18.78 -8.04 17.75
N GLY A 17 18.26 -7.46 16.66
CA GLY A 17 17.75 -6.09 16.71
C GLY A 17 17.22 -5.42 15.44
N ILE A 18 17.07 -6.10 14.30
CA ILE A 18 16.68 -5.42 13.03
C ILE A 18 15.45 -6.08 12.37
N SER A 19 14.38 -6.30 13.13
CA SER A 19 13.14 -6.87 12.56
C SER A 19 11.88 -6.06 12.87
N ALA A 20 12.00 -4.76 13.17
CA ALA A 20 10.85 -3.93 13.58
C ALA A 20 10.75 -2.57 12.85
N ALA A 21 11.20 -2.45 11.61
CA ALA A 21 11.20 -1.17 10.88
C ALA A 21 10.30 -1.13 9.63
N THR A 22 9.27 -1.98 9.52
CA THR A 22 8.44 -2.07 8.31
C THR A 22 7.19 -1.17 8.32
N GLN A 23 7.08 -0.18 9.21
CA GLN A 23 5.83 0.61 9.36
C GLN A 23 6.02 2.14 9.34
N GLN A 24 7.20 2.69 9.05
CA GLN A 24 7.36 4.15 9.05
C GLN A 24 8.41 4.67 8.05
N THR A 25 8.25 4.30 6.79
CA THR A 25 9.18 4.60 5.67
C THR A 25 9.48 6.09 5.46
N GLY A 26 8.59 7.00 5.86
CA GLY A 26 8.83 8.45 5.76
C GLY A 26 9.75 9.03 6.84
N MET A 27 9.78 8.44 8.05
CA MET A 27 10.65 8.88 9.14
C MET A 27 12.07 8.29 9.00
N ASP A 28 12.18 7.14 8.32
CA ASP A 28 13.46 6.48 8.02
C ASP A 28 14.30 7.23 6.99
N TYR A 29 13.72 8.04 6.08
CA TYR A 29 14.51 8.81 5.11
C TYR A 29 15.36 9.90 5.78
N ASP A 30 14.78 10.67 6.70
CA ASP A 30 15.54 11.70 7.45
C ASP A 30 16.55 11.07 8.41
N ALA A 31 16.24 9.92 8.98
CA ALA A 31 17.17 9.16 9.81
C ALA A 31 18.33 8.57 8.97
N PHE A 32 18.04 8.07 7.77
CA PHE A 32 19.01 7.57 6.82
C PHE A 32 19.90 8.68 6.24
N LEU A 33 19.33 9.83 5.87
CA LEU A 33 20.11 10.99 5.43
C LEU A 33 21.03 11.52 6.54
N LYS A 34 20.57 11.52 7.80
CA LYS A 34 21.42 11.86 8.94
C LYS A 34 22.54 10.85 9.13
N LEU A 35 22.27 9.56 8.95
CA LEU A 35 23.27 8.51 9.02
C LEU A 35 24.27 8.61 7.86
N LEU A 36 23.81 8.90 6.64
CA LEU A 36 24.61 9.13 5.44
C LEU A 36 25.53 10.36 5.58
N VAL A 37 25.00 11.46 6.11
CA VAL A 37 25.78 12.68 6.39
C VAL A 37 26.80 12.42 7.51
N ALA A 38 26.43 11.61 8.51
CA ALA A 38 27.35 11.20 9.57
C ALA A 38 28.48 10.29 9.06
N GLU A 39 28.19 9.33 8.18
CA GLU A 39 29.21 8.50 7.52
C GLU A 39 30.08 9.34 6.57
N MET A 40 29.50 10.22 5.76
CA MET A 40 30.24 11.11 4.85
C MET A 40 31.17 12.09 5.60
N SER A 41 30.83 12.46 6.83
CA SER A 41 31.69 13.28 7.70
C SER A 41 32.84 12.50 8.32
N ASN A 42 32.82 11.16 8.27
CA ASN A 42 33.75 10.26 8.97
C ASN A 42 34.48 9.24 8.07
N GLN A 43 34.22 9.24 6.76
CA GLN A 43 34.88 8.37 5.78
C GLN A 43 36.16 9.02 5.23
N ASP A 44 37.26 8.28 5.31
CA ASP A 44 38.53 8.63 4.66
C ASP A 44 38.31 8.75 3.13
N PRO A 45 38.76 9.84 2.47
CA PRO A 45 38.44 10.20 1.08
C PRO A 45 38.86 9.19 0.00
N LEU A 46 39.52 8.08 0.34
CA LEU A 46 40.06 7.10 -0.60
C LEU A 46 39.10 5.97 -1.05
N ASN A 47 37.88 5.82 -0.51
CA ASN A 47 36.90 4.83 -1.02
C ASN A 47 35.43 5.31 -0.97
N PRO A 48 34.97 6.07 -1.99
CA PRO A 48 33.63 6.67 -2.02
C PRO A 48 32.48 5.81 -2.59
N THR A 49 32.70 4.53 -2.93
CA THR A 49 31.80 3.79 -3.84
C THR A 49 30.61 3.05 -3.19
N ASP A 50 30.68 2.58 -1.94
CA ASP A 50 29.61 1.74 -1.37
C ASP A 50 28.38 2.54 -0.87
N SER A 51 28.58 3.69 -0.21
CA SER A 51 27.47 4.45 0.39
C SER A 51 26.53 5.09 -0.64
N THR A 52 27.01 5.34 -1.87
CA THR A 52 26.21 6.01 -2.91
C THR A 52 25.22 5.05 -3.59
N GLU A 53 25.56 3.77 -3.72
CA GLU A 53 24.73 2.78 -4.40
C GLU A 53 23.49 2.40 -3.58
N TYR A 54 23.62 2.31 -2.25
CA TYR A 54 22.47 2.14 -1.35
C TYR A 54 21.52 3.33 -1.37
N VAL A 55 22.04 4.56 -1.46
CA VAL A 55 21.21 5.77 -1.58
C VAL A 55 20.41 5.75 -2.89
N ALA A 56 21.02 5.33 -3.99
CA ALA A 56 20.35 5.21 -5.28
C ALA A 56 19.24 4.15 -5.27
N GLN A 57 19.49 2.98 -4.66
CA GLN A 57 18.47 1.94 -4.50
C GLN A 57 17.34 2.37 -3.56
N PHE A 58 17.65 3.08 -2.47
CA PHE A 58 16.65 3.59 -1.54
C PHE A 58 15.80 4.70 -2.15
N ALA A 59 16.40 5.63 -2.90
CA ALA A 59 15.68 6.66 -3.65
C ALA A 59 14.74 6.03 -4.69
N SER A 60 15.17 4.94 -5.33
CA SER A 60 14.33 4.16 -6.25
C SER A 60 13.15 3.53 -5.52
N PHE A 61 13.39 2.87 -4.38
CA PHE A 61 12.33 2.28 -3.56
C PHE A 61 11.34 3.33 -3.04
N SER A 62 11.84 4.47 -2.55
CA SER A 62 11.02 5.59 -2.08
C SER A 62 10.14 6.16 -3.19
N SER A 63 10.66 6.25 -4.41
CA SER A 63 9.90 6.71 -5.57
C SER A 63 8.79 5.72 -5.95
N VAL A 64 9.07 4.42 -5.88
CA VAL A 64 8.07 3.36 -6.09
C VAL A 64 6.98 3.41 -5.02
N GLU A 65 7.36 3.56 -3.74
CA GLU A 65 6.39 3.65 -2.65
C GLU A 65 5.51 4.91 -2.80
N GLN A 66 6.10 6.06 -3.13
CA GLN A 66 5.33 7.27 -3.43
C GLN A 66 4.37 7.06 -4.60
N ALA A 67 4.78 6.34 -5.65
CA ALA A 67 3.90 5.98 -6.75
C ALA A 67 2.76 5.07 -6.28
N ILE A 68 3.03 4.06 -5.45
CA ILE A 68 2.00 3.18 -4.86
C ILE A 68 0.98 4.00 -4.05
N GLN A 69 1.46 4.91 -3.19
CA GLN A 69 0.58 5.77 -2.38
C GLN A 69 -0.25 6.73 -3.24
N THR A 70 0.35 7.26 -4.31
CA THR A 70 -0.36 8.10 -5.28
C THR A 70 -1.46 7.30 -5.98
N ASN A 71 -1.17 6.08 -6.43
CA ASN A 71 -2.16 5.20 -7.05
C ASN A 71 -3.32 4.87 -6.08
N LYS A 72 -3.02 4.53 -4.82
CA LYS A 72 -4.07 4.31 -3.80
C LYS A 72 -4.98 5.53 -3.59
N LYS A 73 -4.39 6.73 -3.63
CA LYS A 73 -5.15 7.98 -3.52
C LYS A 73 -6.02 8.22 -4.76
N LEU A 74 -5.49 7.92 -5.95
CA LEU A 74 -6.26 7.99 -7.20
C LEU A 74 -7.44 7.02 -7.20
N ASP A 75 -7.23 5.76 -6.77
CA ASP A 75 -8.29 4.77 -6.62
C ASP A 75 -9.38 5.29 -5.67
N SER A 76 -8.98 5.85 -4.53
CA SER A 76 -9.91 6.45 -3.56
C SER A 76 -10.72 7.60 -4.17
N MET A 77 -10.08 8.48 -4.97
CA MET A 77 -10.79 9.55 -5.67
C MET A 77 -11.75 9.02 -6.73
N MET A 78 -11.38 7.97 -7.46
CA MET A 78 -12.24 7.32 -8.44
C MET A 78 -13.47 6.70 -7.76
N THR A 79 -13.30 6.04 -6.62
CA THR A 79 -14.40 5.53 -5.80
C THR A 79 -15.33 6.65 -5.33
N VAL A 80 -14.80 7.78 -4.84
CA VAL A 80 -15.62 8.94 -4.43
C VAL A 80 -16.39 9.54 -5.61
N SER A 81 -15.76 9.65 -6.78
CA SER A 81 -16.41 10.13 -8.00
C SER A 81 -17.55 9.19 -8.42
N ALA A 82 -17.31 7.88 -8.45
CA ALA A 82 -18.32 6.88 -8.77
C ALA A 82 -19.49 6.91 -7.77
N LEU A 83 -19.21 7.05 -6.48
CA LEU A 83 -20.24 7.18 -5.44
C LEU A 83 -21.08 8.45 -5.63
N THR A 84 -20.45 9.57 -5.99
CA THR A 84 -21.15 10.83 -6.26
C THR A 84 -22.10 10.70 -7.45
N GLN A 85 -21.67 10.00 -8.51
CA GLN A 85 -22.54 9.68 -9.65
C GLN A 85 -23.68 8.75 -9.24
N ALA A 86 -23.39 7.73 -8.43
CA ALA A 86 -24.36 6.77 -7.94
C ALA A 86 -25.45 7.39 -7.04
N ASN A 87 -25.18 8.53 -6.37
CA ASN A 87 -26.20 9.25 -5.59
C ASN A 87 -27.41 9.68 -6.44
N SER A 88 -27.23 9.91 -7.75
CA SER A 88 -28.34 10.22 -8.65
C SER A 88 -29.29 9.05 -8.90
N LEU A 89 -28.86 7.82 -8.56
CA LEU A 89 -29.64 6.60 -8.72
C LEU A 89 -30.56 6.34 -7.53
N ILE A 90 -30.39 7.07 -6.42
CA ILE A 90 -31.26 6.95 -5.25
C ILE A 90 -32.69 7.27 -5.67
N GLY A 91 -33.61 6.35 -5.38
CA GLY A 91 -35.00 6.42 -5.77
C GLY A 91 -35.33 5.81 -7.14
N GLN A 92 -34.33 5.48 -7.96
CA GLN A 92 -34.53 4.73 -9.21
C GLN A 92 -34.59 3.23 -8.96
N THR A 93 -35.08 2.45 -9.94
CA THR A 93 -35.10 1.00 -9.85
C THR A 93 -33.78 0.46 -10.42
N ALA A 94 -33.00 -0.22 -9.58
CA ALA A 94 -31.81 -0.92 -10.02
C ALA A 94 -32.10 -2.41 -10.16
N THR A 95 -31.58 -3.02 -11.22
CA THR A 95 -31.72 -4.44 -11.51
C THR A 95 -30.35 -5.06 -11.75
N SER A 96 -30.10 -6.19 -11.09
CA SER A 96 -28.89 -6.99 -11.24
C SER A 96 -28.70 -7.45 -12.68
N ALA A 97 -27.45 -7.72 -13.06
CA ALA A 97 -27.08 -8.20 -14.40
C ALA A 97 -27.76 -9.53 -14.77
N ASP A 98 -28.10 -10.36 -13.78
CA ASP A 98 -28.81 -11.63 -13.95
C ASP A 98 -30.34 -11.50 -13.88
N GLY A 99 -30.86 -10.30 -13.56
CA GLY A 99 -32.29 -10.04 -13.37
C GLY A 99 -32.90 -10.64 -12.10
N SER A 100 -32.13 -11.35 -11.27
CA SER A 100 -32.64 -12.04 -10.07
C SER A 100 -32.98 -11.09 -8.93
N LEU A 101 -32.33 -9.91 -8.91
CA LEU A 101 -32.50 -8.89 -7.88
C LEU A 101 -32.88 -7.57 -8.53
N SER A 102 -34.06 -7.04 -8.19
CA SER A 102 -34.55 -5.75 -8.67
C SER A 102 -35.27 -5.02 -7.54
N GLY A 103 -35.04 -3.72 -7.42
CA GLY A 103 -35.69 -2.93 -6.40
C GLY A 103 -35.32 -1.45 -6.48
N LYS A 104 -36.06 -0.65 -5.72
CA LYS A 104 -35.81 0.79 -5.60
C LYS A 104 -34.59 1.04 -4.72
N VAL A 105 -33.66 1.87 -5.20
CA VAL A 105 -32.44 2.21 -4.47
C VAL A 105 -32.77 3.14 -3.30
N ALA A 106 -32.44 2.71 -2.09
CA ALA A 106 -32.59 3.48 -0.87
C ALA A 106 -31.33 4.29 -0.52
N ALA A 107 -30.15 3.71 -0.76
CA ALA A 107 -28.86 4.36 -0.51
C ALA A 107 -27.77 3.78 -1.43
N VAL A 108 -26.63 4.46 -1.52
CA VAL A 108 -25.43 3.97 -2.20
C VAL A 108 -24.23 4.10 -1.27
N ARG A 109 -23.31 3.15 -1.35
CA ARG A 109 -22.10 3.12 -0.53
C ARG A 109 -20.95 2.50 -1.30
N ALA A 110 -19.73 2.90 -0.97
CA ALA A 110 -18.53 2.21 -1.43
C ALA A 110 -18.05 1.19 -0.40
N VAL A 111 -17.83 -0.06 -0.81
CA VAL A 111 -17.25 -1.14 -0.01
C VAL A 111 -16.07 -1.71 -0.79
N ASN A 112 -14.87 -1.71 -0.19
CA ASN A 112 -13.64 -2.21 -0.82
C ASN A 112 -13.36 -1.63 -2.22
N GLY A 113 -13.66 -0.34 -2.44
CA GLY A 113 -13.44 0.36 -3.72
C GLY A 113 -14.54 0.16 -4.77
N VAL A 114 -15.53 -0.72 -4.50
CA VAL A 114 -16.68 -0.97 -5.37
C VAL A 114 -17.88 -0.19 -4.84
N VAL A 115 -18.64 0.46 -5.73
CA VAL A 115 -19.88 1.14 -5.36
C VAL A 115 -21.04 0.15 -5.43
N GLU A 116 -21.83 0.08 -4.36
CA GLU A 116 -23.00 -0.77 -4.20
C GLU A 116 -24.23 0.08 -3.92
N ALA A 117 -25.37 -0.30 -4.50
CA ALA A 117 -26.68 0.23 -4.17
C ALA A 117 -27.35 -0.66 -3.12
N ILE A 118 -27.90 -0.05 -2.08
CA ILE A 118 -28.74 -0.71 -1.09
C ILE A 118 -30.18 -0.49 -1.51
N LEU A 119 -30.91 -1.58 -1.73
CA LEU A 119 -32.31 -1.55 -2.12
C LEU A 119 -33.21 -1.32 -0.90
N GLU A 120 -34.45 -0.88 -1.10
CA GLU A 120 -35.45 -0.75 -0.02
C GLU A 120 -35.76 -2.08 0.68
N SER A 121 -35.52 -3.22 0.01
CA SER A 121 -35.60 -4.56 0.61
C SER A 121 -34.47 -4.85 1.61
N GLY A 122 -33.41 -4.04 1.62
CA GLY A 122 -32.20 -4.24 2.42
C GLY A 122 -31.08 -5.00 1.69
N ASP A 123 -31.33 -5.49 0.47
CA ASP A 123 -30.33 -6.19 -0.33
C ASP A 123 -29.28 -5.22 -0.90
N SER A 124 -28.02 -5.67 -0.97
CA SER A 124 -26.93 -4.92 -1.61
C SER A 124 -26.72 -5.39 -3.04
N LEU A 125 -26.67 -4.45 -3.97
CA LEU A 125 -26.45 -4.69 -5.39
C LEU A 125 -25.20 -3.94 -5.86
N PRO A 126 -24.12 -4.63 -6.24
CA PRO A 126 -22.92 -4.01 -6.79
C PRO A 126 -23.23 -3.30 -8.11
N LEU A 127 -22.85 -2.03 -8.24
CA LEU A 127 -23.00 -1.24 -9.46
C LEU A 127 -21.82 -1.51 -10.40
N ILE A 128 -21.79 -2.73 -10.93
CA ILE A 128 -20.81 -3.18 -11.92
C ILE A 128 -21.43 -3.22 -13.32
N SER A 129 -20.59 -3.40 -14.34
CA SER A 129 -21.04 -3.57 -15.72
C SER A 129 -22.10 -4.67 -15.83
N GLY A 130 -23.26 -4.33 -16.39
CA GLY A 130 -24.43 -5.22 -16.51
C GLY A 130 -25.60 -4.83 -15.61
N THR A 131 -25.39 -3.98 -14.60
CA THR A 131 -26.49 -3.44 -13.78
C THR A 131 -27.29 -2.41 -14.58
N THR A 132 -28.59 -2.61 -14.73
CA THR A 132 -29.50 -1.64 -15.36
C THR A 132 -30.21 -0.80 -14.31
N VAL A 133 -30.29 0.52 -14.56
CA VAL A 133 -31.00 1.46 -13.71
C VAL A 133 -32.01 2.21 -14.56
N GLY A 134 -33.28 2.21 -14.14
CA GLY A 134 -34.39 2.78 -14.89
C GLY A 134 -35.61 3.10 -14.03
#